data_AF-A0A1H4NUC7-F1
#
_entry.id   AF-A0A1H4NUC7-F1
#
_cell.length_a   1.000
_cell.length_b   1.000
_cell.length_c   1.000
_cell.angle_alpha   90.00
_cell.angle_beta   90.00
_cell.angle_gamma   90.00
#
_symmetry.space_group_name_H-M   'P 1'
#
loop_
_entity.id
_entity.type
_entity.pdbx_description
1 polymer ?
#
loop_
_entity_poly.entity_id
_entity_poly.type
_entity_poly.pdbx_seq_one_letter_code
_entity_poly.pdbx_strand_id
1 'polypeptide(L)'
;MPAAKADNSAPRQAGKGRAYASAGAAMRISAAEFKAWQEELGLSNGAAAAALFISPNTVTAVRAEGGSAELALKCRAVAAGLSPAVPMQEAFRLGRINAILQE
;
A
#
# COMPACT_ATOMS: atom_id res chain seq x y z
N MET A 1 -53.53 -11.19 26.32
CA MET A 1 -52.89 -10.07 25.60
C MET A 1 -51.46 -10.46 25.29
N PRO A 2 -51.05 -10.63 24.01
CA PRO A 2 -49.68 -10.98 23.66
C PRO A 2 -48.83 -9.72 23.48
N ALA A 3 -47.67 -9.65 24.15
CA ALA A 3 -46.66 -8.62 23.93
C ALA A 3 -45.65 -9.10 22.87
N ALA A 4 -45.71 -8.50 21.68
CA ALA A 4 -44.76 -8.76 20.61
C ALA A 4 -43.36 -8.27 21.00
N LYS A 5 -42.36 -9.16 21.01
CA LYS A 5 -40.94 -8.79 21.11
C LYS A 5 -40.49 -8.26 19.74
N ALA A 6 -40.01 -7.02 19.71
CA ALA A 6 -39.44 -6.41 18.54
C ALA A 6 -38.13 -7.12 18.15
N ASP A 7 -38.11 -7.70 16.96
CA ASP A 7 -36.93 -8.28 16.32
C ASP A 7 -36.05 -7.12 15.82
N ASN A 8 -34.98 -6.81 16.56
CA ASN A 8 -34.04 -5.75 16.20
C ASN A 8 -33.03 -6.28 15.19
N SER A 9 -33.52 -6.61 13.99
CA SER A 9 -32.70 -6.99 12.85
C SER A 9 -32.19 -5.75 12.13
N ALA A 10 -31.14 -5.13 12.68
CA ALA A 10 -30.39 -4.08 11.99
C ALA A 10 -29.71 -4.67 10.73
N PRO A 11 -29.80 -4.02 9.55
CA PRO A 11 -29.16 -4.51 8.34
C PRO A 11 -27.63 -4.45 8.52
N ARG A 12 -27.00 -5.63 8.59
CA ARG A 12 -25.53 -5.76 8.61
C ARG A 12 -24.98 -5.13 7.34
N GLN A 13 -24.12 -4.11 7.49
CA GLN A 13 -23.36 -3.43 6.44
C GLN A 13 -22.46 -4.41 5.67
N ALA A 14 -23.02 -5.26 4.81
CA ALA A 14 -22.29 -6.27 4.06
C ALA A 14 -21.55 -5.70 2.82
N GLY A 15 -21.92 -4.49 2.37
CA GLY A 15 -21.39 -3.91 1.12
C GLY A 15 -20.05 -3.19 1.26
N LYS A 16 -19.82 -2.50 2.39
CA LYS A 16 -18.61 -1.66 2.57
C LYS A 16 -17.34 -2.50 2.70
N GLY A 17 -17.36 -3.57 3.50
CA GLY A 17 -16.17 -4.41 3.75
C GLY A 17 -15.59 -5.08 2.50
N ARG A 18 -16.44 -5.55 1.58
CA ARG A 18 -15.98 -6.17 0.33
C ARG A 18 -15.32 -5.15 -0.62
N ALA A 19 -15.86 -3.94 -0.71
CA ALA A 19 -15.32 -2.88 -1.55
C ALA A 19 -13.94 -2.39 -1.06
N TYR A 20 -13.74 -2.27 0.26
CA TYR A 20 -12.42 -1.95 0.83
C TYR A 20 -11.42 -3.09 0.64
N ALA A 21 -11.86 -4.35 0.75
CA ALA A 21 -11.00 -5.51 0.49
C ALA A 21 -10.57 -5.60 -0.98
N SER A 22 -11.46 -5.32 -1.93
CA SER A 22 -11.12 -5.29 -3.36
C SER A 22 -10.23 -4.10 -3.73
N ALA A 23 -10.47 -2.92 -3.15
CA ALA A 23 -9.62 -1.75 -3.36
C ALA A 23 -8.22 -1.95 -2.75
N GLY A 24 -8.15 -2.53 -1.54
CA GLY A 24 -6.89 -2.88 -0.90
C GLY A 24 -6.11 -3.96 -1.64
N ALA A 25 -6.79 -4.90 -2.30
CA ALA A 25 -6.16 -5.90 -3.16
C ALA A 25 -5.63 -5.30 -4.47
N ALA A 26 -6.36 -4.37 -5.09
CA ALA A 26 -5.95 -3.69 -6.31
C ALA A 26 -4.72 -2.76 -6.10
N MET A 27 -4.46 -2.35 -4.87
CA MET A 27 -3.31 -1.52 -4.52
C MET A 27 -2.07 -2.32 -4.09
N ARG A 28 -2.15 -3.66 -3.99
CA ARG A 28 -0.99 -4.50 -3.67
C ARG A 28 0.02 -4.50 -4.81
N ILE A 29 1.28 -4.69 -4.48
CA ILE A 29 2.35 -4.88 -5.47
C ILE A 29 2.52 -6.37 -5.70
N SER A 30 2.49 -6.81 -6.95
CA SER A 30 2.81 -8.19 -7.29
C SER A 30 4.31 -8.48 -7.13
N ALA A 31 4.68 -9.74 -7.01
CA ALA A 31 6.08 -10.15 -6.97
C ALA A 31 6.86 -9.71 -8.22
N ALA A 32 6.20 -9.73 -9.39
CA ALA A 32 6.80 -9.32 -10.65
C ALA A 32 7.06 -7.81 -10.69
N GLU A 33 6.07 -7.00 -10.30
CA GLU A 33 6.22 -5.55 -10.21
C GLU A 33 7.30 -5.14 -9.21
N PHE A 34 7.38 -5.84 -8.08
CA PHE A 34 8.43 -5.56 -7.09
C PHE A 34 9.83 -5.89 -7.63
N LYS A 35 9.99 -7.01 -8.35
CA LYS A 35 11.27 -7.34 -9.01
C LYS A 35 11.63 -6.31 -10.07
N ALA A 36 10.68 -5.90 -10.91
CA ALA A 36 10.90 -4.87 -11.92
C ALA A 36 11.35 -3.55 -11.27
N TRP A 37 10.64 -3.08 -10.24
CA TRP A 37 11.04 -1.91 -9.46
C TRP A 37 12.46 -2.02 -8.90
N GLN A 38 12.81 -3.18 -8.36
CA GLN A 38 14.14 -3.41 -7.79
C GLN A 38 15.24 -3.42 -8.86
N GLU A 39 14.96 -4.01 -10.03
CA GLU A 39 15.87 -4.08 -11.18
C GLU A 39 16.04 -2.71 -11.85
N GLU A 40 14.95 -1.96 -12.05
CA GLU A 40 14.96 -0.61 -12.62
C GLU A 40 15.83 0.35 -11.80
N LEU A 41 15.80 0.23 -10.47
CA LEU A 41 16.60 1.05 -9.57
C LEU A 41 17.99 0.46 -9.28
N GLY A 42 18.32 -0.72 -9.83
CA GLY A 42 19.61 -1.39 -9.62
C GLY A 42 19.88 -1.75 -8.15
N LEU A 43 18.84 -2.00 -7.36
CA LEU A 43 18.97 -2.18 -5.91
C LEU A 43 19.29 -3.63 -5.53
N SER A 44 20.32 -3.83 -4.70
CA SER A 44 20.52 -5.10 -4.00
C SER A 44 19.39 -5.36 -3.00
N ASN A 45 19.20 -6.59 -2.53
CA ASN A 45 18.17 -6.89 -1.52
C ASN A 45 18.37 -6.07 -0.23
N GLY A 46 19.62 -5.83 0.17
CA GLY A 46 19.94 -4.99 1.33
C GLY A 46 19.62 -3.51 1.09
N ALA A 47 19.92 -3.00 -0.12
CA ALA A 47 19.60 -1.62 -0.49
C ALA A 47 18.07 -1.39 -0.58
N ALA A 48 17.34 -2.34 -1.15
CA ALA A 48 15.88 -2.31 -1.19
C ALA A 48 15.26 -2.35 0.22
N ALA A 49 15.80 -3.20 1.10
CA ALA A 49 15.38 -3.28 2.50
C ALA A 49 15.57 -1.93 3.22
N ALA A 50 16.73 -1.30 3.05
CA ALA A 50 17.01 0.02 3.61
C ALA A 50 16.10 1.12 3.02
N ALA A 51 15.91 1.14 1.70
CA ALA A 51 15.08 2.12 1.01
C ALA A 51 13.60 2.04 1.43
N LEU A 52 13.11 0.84 1.74
CA LEU A 52 11.72 0.61 2.16
C LEU A 52 11.54 0.54 3.67
N PHE A 53 12.63 0.62 4.43
CA PHE A 53 12.67 0.49 5.89
C PHE A 53 12.04 -0.82 6.38
N ILE A 54 12.38 -1.93 5.70
CA ILE A 54 11.93 -3.29 6.01
C ILE A 54 13.11 -4.22 6.25
N SER A 55 12.85 -5.42 6.76
CA SER A 55 13.91 -6.42 6.92
C SER A 55 14.32 -7.03 5.58
N PRO A 56 15.59 -7.47 5.40
CA PRO A 56 16.01 -8.19 4.20
C PRO A 56 15.20 -9.47 3.92
N ASN A 57 14.73 -10.15 4.97
CA ASN A 57 13.84 -11.31 4.83
C ASN A 57 12.46 -10.93 4.32
N THR A 58 11.99 -9.72 4.60
CA THR A 58 10.74 -9.21 4.02
C THR A 58 10.91 -8.97 2.51
N VAL A 59 12.09 -8.51 2.07
CA VAL A 59 12.37 -8.36 0.63
C VAL A 59 12.31 -9.71 -0.09
N THR A 60 12.91 -10.76 0.47
CA THR A 60 12.87 -12.09 -0.15
C THR A 60 11.45 -12.65 -0.22
N ALA A 61 10.65 -12.49 0.84
CA ALA A 61 9.23 -12.86 0.85
C ALA A 61 8.43 -12.10 -0.23
N VAL A 62 8.61 -10.77 -0.32
CA VAL A 62 7.87 -9.95 -1.30
C VAL A 62 8.27 -10.29 -2.73
N ARG A 63 9.55 -10.61 -2.99
CA ARG A 63 9.99 -11.11 -4.30
C ARG A 63 9.36 -12.46 -4.67
N ALA A 64 8.90 -13.25 -3.71
CA ALA A 64 8.25 -14.53 -3.96
C ALA A 64 6.73 -14.39 -4.10
N GLU A 65 6.09 -13.63 -3.21
CA GLU A 65 4.64 -13.64 -3.01
C GLU A 65 3.95 -12.32 -3.34
N GLY A 66 4.71 -11.25 -3.54
CA GLY A 66 4.18 -9.89 -3.62
C GLY A 66 4.04 -9.24 -2.25
N GLY A 67 3.57 -8.00 -2.24
CA GLY A 67 3.54 -7.14 -1.05
C GLY A 67 2.18 -6.55 -0.76
N SER A 68 2.07 -5.94 0.42
CA SER A 68 0.89 -5.18 0.81
C SER A 68 0.74 -3.91 -0.02
N ALA A 69 -0.43 -3.28 0.06
CA ALA A 69 -0.67 -1.97 -0.56
C ALA A 69 0.22 -0.87 0.02
N GLU A 70 0.52 -0.93 1.32
CA GLU A 70 1.46 0.00 1.95
C GLU A 70 2.86 -0.13 1.35
N LEU A 71 3.31 -1.37 1.08
CA LEU A 71 4.61 -1.60 0.45
C LEU A 71 4.64 -1.07 -0.98
N ALA A 72 3.55 -1.25 -1.74
CA ALA A 72 3.41 -0.69 -3.08
C ALA A 72 3.54 0.84 -3.07
N LEU A 73 2.92 1.51 -2.09
CA LEU A 73 3.04 2.95 -1.91
C LEU A 73 4.47 3.38 -1.58
N LYS A 74 5.17 2.64 -0.70
CA LYS A 74 6.59 2.90 -0.40
C LYS A 74 7.48 2.75 -1.63
N CYS A 75 7.28 1.71 -2.45
CA CYS A 75 8.03 1.52 -3.70
C CYS A 75 7.84 2.71 -4.66
N ARG A 76 6.60 3.16 -4.84
CA ARG A 76 6.27 4.34 -5.67
C ARG A 76 6.87 5.63 -5.10
N ALA A 77 6.85 5.80 -3.78
CA ALA A 77 7.46 6.96 -3.13
C ALA A 77 8.98 6.99 -3.39
N VAL A 78 9.67 5.85 -3.22
CA VAL A 78 11.11 5.73 -3.51
C VAL A 78 11.40 6.01 -4.99
N ALA A 79 10.59 5.46 -5.91
CA ALA A 79 10.74 5.73 -7.35
C ALA A 79 10.53 7.22 -7.71
N ALA A 80 9.68 7.92 -6.96
CA ALA A 80 9.48 9.36 -7.07
C ALA A 80 10.58 10.20 -6.37
N GLY A 81 11.63 9.57 -5.87
CA GLY A 81 12.73 10.25 -5.16
C GLY A 81 12.38 10.68 -3.73
N LEU A 82 11.25 10.23 -3.18
CA LEU A 82 10.88 10.49 -1.80
C LEU A 82 11.65 9.52 -0.91
N SER A 83 12.63 10.05 -0.17
CA SER A 83 13.31 9.29 0.87
C SER A 83 12.36 9.01 2.03
N PRO A 84 12.39 7.82 2.66
CA PRO A 84 11.63 7.56 3.89
C PRO A 84 12.07 8.44 5.08
N ALA A 85 13.21 9.14 4.97
CA ALA A 85 13.61 10.19 5.90
C ALA A 85 12.76 11.46 5.78
N VAL A 86 12.00 11.59 4.68
CA VAL A 86 11.00 12.64 4.50
C VAL A 86 9.78 12.25 5.33
N PRO A 87 9.38 13.06 6.33
CA PRO A 87 8.19 12.78 7.11
C PRO A 87 6.97 12.68 6.17
N MET A 88 6.05 11.76 6.47
CA MET A 88 4.91 11.45 5.58
C MET A 88 4.11 12.70 5.17
N GLN A 89 4.04 13.71 6.04
CA GLN A 89 3.41 15.00 5.76
C GLN A 89 4.07 15.75 4.59
N GLU A 90 5.39 15.69 4.50
CA GLU A 90 6.15 16.35 3.44
C GLU A 90 6.08 15.56 2.13
N ALA A 91 6.01 14.22 2.19
CA ALA A 91 5.67 13.40 1.02
C ALA A 91 4.28 13.73 0.46
N PHE A 92 3.26 13.90 1.32
CA PHE A 92 1.93 14.35 0.89
C PHE A 92 1.93 15.78 0.35
N ARG A 93 2.77 16.67 0.89
CA ARG A 93 2.93 18.03 0.38
C ARG A 93 3.53 18.01 -1.03
N LEU A 94 4.62 17.28 -1.24
CA LEU A 94 5.25 17.14 -2.55
C LEU A 94 4.33 16.48 -3.58
N GLY A 95 3.56 15.47 -3.17
CA GLY A 95 2.54 14.86 -4.02
C GLY A 95 1.46 15.84 -4.49
N ARG A 96 0.99 16.74 -3.60
CA ARG A 96 0.05 17.81 -3.99
C ARG A 96 0.67 18.83 -4.94
N ILE A 97 1.93 19.22 -4.72
CA ILE A 97 2.63 20.16 -5.60
C ILE A 97 2.80 19.55 -6.99
N ASN A 98 3.21 18.28 -7.08
CA ASN A 98 3.38 17.61 -8.37
C ASN A 98 2.06 17.50 -9.15
N ALA A 99 0.94 17.25 -8.46
CA ALA A 99 -0.37 17.21 -9.11
C ALA A 99 -0.76 18.55 -9.74
N ILE A 100 -0.44 19.67 -9.08
CA ILE A 100 -0.71 21.03 -9.58
C ILE A 100 0.18 21.35 -10.79
N LEU A 101 1.42 20.85 -10.82
CA LEU A 101 2.36 21.10 -11.92
C LEU A 101 2.08 20.28 -13.18
N GLN A 102 1.15 19.32 -13.11
CA GLN A 102 0.72 18.50 -14.26
C GLN A 102 -0.63 18.94 -14.85
N GLU A 103 -1.23 20.02 -14.32
CA GLU A 103 -2.34 20.76 -14.95
C GLU A 103 -1.82 21.95 -15.77
#